data_AF-A0A1H8TQM6-F1
#
_entry.id   AF-A0A1H8TQM6-F1
#
_cell.length_a   1.000
_cell.length_b   1.000
_cell.length_c   1.000
_cell.angle_alpha   90.00
_cell.angle_beta   90.00
_cell.angle_gamma   90.00
#
_symmetry.space_group_name_H-M   'P 1'
#
loop_
_entity.id
_entity.type
_entity.pdbx_description
1 polymer ?
#
loop_
_entity_poly.entity_id
_entity_poly.type
_entity_poly.pdbx_seq_one_letter_code
_entity_poly.pdbx_strand_id
1 'polypeptide(L)'
;MRIDPAADPTSFPVNPPPNPDSPKSVAAHDWAAFCAIDSMTNHWDRPGWTDQTRAYYWLIPFANQPLLAEQAEQCQRVLSPMEFDAVDTASLHLTLGRIGLAHDVSAKQLDRLIDLAENNPPSAATAHAIPMAGSRGAIRYSLAPWTPVLRVHHHLHSATASAGMTGLGRTTSLRPHIGIAYCPREQPAGPVQAAVAPLGNLPAVPLRIDRAALVLQRRETGAYRWETVHELPLPNP
;
A
#
# COMPACT_ATOMS: atom_id res chain seq x y z
N MET A 1 8.85 -4.31 -19.95
CA MET A 1 10.05 -4.38 -19.09
C MET A 1 9.77 -5.29 -17.91
N ARG A 2 10.70 -6.20 -17.57
CA ARG A 2 10.63 -7.04 -16.37
C ARG A 2 11.31 -6.29 -15.21
N ILE A 3 10.63 -6.17 -14.08
CA ILE A 3 11.15 -5.52 -12.88
C ILE A 3 11.23 -6.62 -11.83
N ASP A 4 12.45 -6.99 -11.44
CA ASP A 4 12.66 -8.02 -10.44
C ASP A 4 12.77 -7.35 -9.05
N PRO A 5 11.81 -7.61 -8.13
CA PRO A 5 11.91 -7.13 -6.77
C PRO A 5 13.18 -7.64 -6.09
N ALA A 6 13.75 -6.84 -5.19
CA ALA A 6 14.97 -7.17 -4.48
C ALA A 6 14.76 -7.07 -2.97
N ALA A 7 15.66 -7.70 -2.21
CA ALA A 7 15.68 -7.56 -0.76
C ALA A 7 15.85 -6.10 -0.35
N ASP A 8 15.05 -5.64 0.60
CA ASP A 8 15.17 -4.29 1.17
C ASP A 8 14.89 -4.36 2.68
N PRO A 9 15.86 -3.99 3.55
CA PRO A 9 15.69 -4.07 5.00
C PRO A 9 14.62 -3.11 5.54
N THR A 10 14.28 -2.07 4.78
CA THR A 10 13.24 -1.08 5.13
C THR A 10 11.84 -1.56 4.76
N SER A 11 11.74 -2.57 3.90
CA SER A 11 10.48 -3.19 3.49
C SER A 11 10.07 -4.35 4.40
N PHE A 12 8.78 -4.68 4.38
CA PHE A 12 8.27 -5.90 5.00
C PHE A 12 7.34 -6.65 4.02
N PRO A 13 7.61 -7.94 3.74
CA PRO A 13 8.80 -8.70 4.15
C PRO A 13 10.08 -8.17 3.47
N VAL A 14 11.24 -8.38 4.11
CA VAL A 14 12.55 -7.92 3.60
C VAL A 14 12.81 -8.50 2.23
N ASN A 15 12.69 -9.82 2.08
CA ASN A 15 12.81 -10.50 0.80
C ASN A 15 11.47 -10.50 0.05
N PRO A 16 11.46 -10.41 -1.28
CA PRO A 16 10.26 -10.65 -2.07
C PRO A 16 9.88 -12.14 -2.05
N PRO A 17 8.62 -12.48 -2.40
CA PRO A 17 8.21 -13.87 -2.57
C PRO A 17 8.95 -14.52 -3.75
N PRO A 18 9.16 -15.85 -3.73
CA PRO A 18 9.82 -16.58 -4.82
C PRO A 18 9.18 -16.34 -6.20
N ASN A 19 7.85 -16.21 -6.25
CA ASN A 19 7.12 -15.79 -7.43
C ASN A 19 6.13 -14.66 -7.07
N PRO A 20 6.47 -13.38 -7.35
CA PRO A 20 5.61 -12.23 -7.02
C PRO A 20 4.34 -12.13 -7.88
N ASP A 21 4.23 -12.94 -8.92
CA ASP A 21 3.04 -12.98 -9.78
C ASP A 21 2.10 -14.17 -9.46
N SER A 22 2.47 -15.03 -8.51
CA SER A 22 1.64 -16.14 -8.04
C SER A 22 0.93 -15.78 -6.73
N PRO A 23 -0.42 -15.74 -6.69
CA PRO A 23 -1.17 -15.51 -5.46
C PRO A 23 -0.78 -16.45 -4.31
N LYS A 24 -0.61 -17.74 -4.61
CA LYS A 24 -0.20 -18.74 -3.62
C LYS A 24 1.21 -18.47 -3.07
N SER A 25 2.15 -18.11 -3.94
CA SER A 25 3.53 -17.81 -3.51
C SER A 25 3.57 -16.55 -2.65
N VAL A 26 2.83 -15.50 -3.03
CA VAL A 26 2.75 -14.25 -2.27
C VAL A 26 2.13 -14.50 -0.90
N ALA A 27 0.99 -15.20 -0.84
CA ALA A 27 0.28 -15.47 0.40
C ALA A 27 1.12 -16.27 1.39
N ALA A 28 1.73 -17.38 0.93
CA ALA A 28 2.55 -18.23 1.79
C ALA A 28 3.77 -17.48 2.34
N HIS A 29 4.43 -16.66 1.49
CA HIS A 29 5.60 -15.87 1.87
C HIS A 29 5.27 -14.78 2.89
N ASP A 30 4.23 -13.99 2.62
CA ASP A 30 3.83 -12.89 3.49
C ASP A 30 3.29 -13.40 4.83
N TRP A 31 2.57 -14.53 4.83
CA TRP A 31 2.12 -15.20 6.05
C TRP A 31 3.29 -15.72 6.88
N ALA A 32 4.25 -16.43 6.26
CA ALA A 32 5.43 -16.92 6.96
C ALA A 32 6.24 -15.78 7.59
N ALA A 33 6.41 -14.66 6.87
CA ALA A 33 7.07 -13.48 7.40
C ALA A 33 6.32 -12.85 8.58
N PHE A 34 4.99 -12.84 8.54
CA PHE A 34 4.16 -12.33 9.63
C PHE A 34 4.14 -13.26 10.84
N CYS A 35 4.19 -14.58 10.66
CA CYS A 35 4.32 -15.52 11.79
C CYS A 35 5.69 -15.45 12.47
N ALA A 36 6.70 -14.92 11.79
CA ALA A 36 8.07 -14.81 12.31
C ALA A 36 8.32 -13.56 13.17
N ILE A 37 7.33 -12.67 13.34
CA ILE A 37 7.45 -11.54 14.27
C ILE A 37 6.88 -11.92 15.65
N ASP A 38 7.57 -11.51 16.71
CA ASP A 38 7.13 -11.76 18.08
C ASP A 38 6.24 -10.64 18.64
N SER A 39 6.39 -9.43 18.10
CA SER A 39 5.70 -8.21 18.54
C SER A 39 5.20 -7.38 17.37
N MET A 40 4.01 -6.83 17.53
CA MET A 40 3.51 -5.73 16.72
C MET A 40 4.12 -4.41 17.22
N THR A 41 4.41 -3.50 16.30
CA THR A 41 4.91 -2.14 16.57
C THR A 41 3.79 -1.11 16.39
N ASN A 42 3.83 -0.01 17.13
CA ASN A 42 2.95 1.12 16.89
C ASN A 42 3.15 1.67 15.47
N HIS A 43 2.08 1.68 14.66
CA HIS A 43 2.09 2.17 13.29
C HIS A 43 2.34 3.69 13.20
N TRP A 44 1.86 4.42 14.21
CA TRP A 44 1.83 5.88 14.20
C TRP A 44 3.14 6.51 14.65
N ASP A 45 3.96 5.76 15.40
CA ASP A 45 5.30 6.16 15.85
C ASP A 45 6.32 6.15 14.71
N ARG A 46 6.06 6.97 13.69
CA ARG A 46 6.98 7.20 12.56
C ARG A 46 7.64 8.57 12.72
N PRO A 47 8.98 8.63 12.77
CA PRO A 47 9.70 9.90 12.82
C PRO A 47 9.31 10.86 11.68
N GLY A 48 9.23 12.16 12.00
CA GLY A 48 8.96 13.23 11.03
C GLY A 48 7.49 13.54 10.77
N TRP A 49 6.56 12.85 11.42
CA TRP A 49 5.13 13.19 11.37
C TRP A 49 4.69 13.96 12.61
N THR A 50 3.98 15.06 12.37
CA THR A 50 3.24 15.85 13.35
C THR A 50 1.83 16.10 12.79
N ASP A 51 0.93 16.67 13.59
CA ASP A 51 -0.42 17.02 13.14
C ASP A 51 -0.44 18.04 11.98
N GLN A 52 0.66 18.81 11.83
CA GLN A 52 0.84 19.78 10.76
C GLN A 52 1.54 19.21 9.53
N THR A 53 2.08 17.99 9.61
CA THR A 53 2.80 17.39 8.49
C THR A 53 1.83 17.12 7.33
N ARG A 54 2.22 17.56 6.14
CA ARG A 54 1.56 17.30 4.87
C ARG A 54 2.60 16.79 3.88
N ALA A 55 2.25 15.81 3.08
CA ALA A 55 3.16 15.20 2.13
C ALA A 55 2.42 14.70 0.90
N TYR A 56 3.04 14.83 -0.26
CA TYR A 56 2.51 14.29 -1.51
C TYR A 56 2.82 12.80 -1.61
N TYR A 57 1.83 12.01 -2.01
CA TYR A 57 1.93 10.57 -2.20
C TYR A 57 1.28 10.15 -3.52
N TRP A 58 1.81 9.09 -4.13
CA TRP A 58 1.07 8.31 -5.12
C TRP A 58 0.38 7.13 -4.44
N LEU A 59 -0.92 6.95 -4.72
CA LEU A 59 -1.74 5.84 -4.26
C LEU A 59 -2.48 5.18 -5.43
N ILE A 60 -2.98 3.96 -5.24
CA ILE A 60 -4.02 3.35 -6.08
C ILE A 60 -5.28 3.21 -5.21
N PRO A 61 -6.34 4.01 -5.44
CA PRO A 61 -7.54 3.99 -4.61
C PRO A 61 -8.52 2.86 -4.99
N PHE A 62 -9.18 2.27 -4.00
CA PHE A 62 -10.16 1.18 -4.17
C PHE A 62 -11.54 1.49 -3.54
N ALA A 63 -11.86 2.77 -3.32
CA ALA A 63 -13.10 3.23 -2.68
C ALA A 63 -14.40 2.63 -3.27
N ASN A 64 -14.41 2.32 -4.58
CA ASN A 64 -15.58 1.82 -5.30
C ASN A 64 -15.58 0.28 -5.48
N GLN A 65 -14.94 -0.47 -4.58
CA GLN A 65 -14.85 -1.94 -4.64
C GLN A 65 -15.66 -2.58 -3.49
N PRO A 66 -16.97 -2.85 -3.67
CA PRO A 66 -17.84 -3.30 -2.59
C PRO A 66 -17.39 -4.63 -1.97
N LEU A 67 -16.95 -5.60 -2.79
CA LEU A 67 -16.42 -6.87 -2.30
C LEU A 67 -15.17 -6.70 -1.41
N LEU A 68 -14.33 -5.72 -1.72
CA LEU A 68 -13.15 -5.42 -0.90
C LEU A 68 -13.54 -4.76 0.42
N ALA A 69 -14.51 -3.83 0.37
CA ALA A 69 -15.05 -3.15 1.55
C ALA A 69 -15.71 -4.15 2.51
N GLU A 70 -16.61 -5.00 2.02
CA GLU A 70 -17.30 -6.03 2.81
C GLU A 70 -16.31 -7.00 3.47
N GLN A 71 -15.29 -7.46 2.72
CA GLN A 71 -14.27 -8.34 3.26
C GLN A 71 -13.36 -7.62 4.27
N ALA A 72 -13.06 -6.33 4.06
CA ALA A 72 -12.28 -5.54 5.01
C ALA A 72 -13.03 -5.37 6.33
N GLU A 73 -14.33 -5.09 6.29
CA GLU A 73 -15.18 -5.00 7.48
C GLU A 73 -15.26 -6.34 8.23
N GLN A 74 -15.35 -7.46 7.49
CA GLN A 74 -15.30 -8.80 8.09
C GLN A 74 -14.00 -9.02 8.86
N CYS A 75 -12.86 -8.66 8.27
CA CYS A 75 -11.55 -8.75 8.92
C CYS A 75 -11.44 -7.80 10.12
N GLN A 76 -11.93 -6.57 10.00
CA GLN A 76 -11.90 -5.56 11.07
C GLN A 76 -12.75 -5.97 12.28
N ARG A 77 -13.90 -6.63 12.07
CA ARG A 77 -14.71 -7.17 13.18
C ARG A 77 -13.93 -8.19 14.03
N VAL A 78 -13.12 -9.03 13.41
CA VAL A 78 -12.26 -9.99 14.12
C VAL A 78 -11.16 -9.28 14.92
N LEU A 79 -10.66 -8.15 14.41
CA LEU A 79 -9.61 -7.35 15.06
C LEU A 79 -10.13 -6.38 16.13
N SER A 80 -11.44 -6.10 16.14
CA SER A 80 -12.06 -5.13 17.06
C SER A 80 -11.70 -5.34 18.54
N PRO A 81 -11.70 -6.58 19.11
CA PRO A 81 -11.31 -6.80 20.49
C PRO A 81 -9.85 -6.45 20.82
N MET A 82 -8.99 -6.29 19.81
CA MET A 82 -7.58 -5.95 19.96
C MET A 82 -7.33 -4.44 19.81
N GLU A 83 -8.38 -3.66 19.57
CA GLU A 83 -8.33 -2.19 19.45
C GLU A 83 -7.33 -1.74 18.37
N PHE A 84 -7.39 -2.35 17.19
CA PHE A 84 -6.70 -1.82 16.00
C PHE A 84 -7.45 -0.64 15.43
N ASP A 85 -6.72 0.33 14.86
CA ASP A 85 -7.33 1.41 14.10
C ASP A 85 -7.75 0.89 12.72
N ALA A 86 -9.06 0.67 12.56
CA ALA A 86 -9.62 0.20 11.30
C ALA A 86 -9.44 1.25 10.18
N VAL A 87 -8.98 0.79 9.02
CA VAL A 87 -8.96 1.63 7.82
C VAL A 87 -10.39 1.80 7.33
N ASP A 88 -10.84 3.05 7.18
CA ASP A 88 -12.13 3.37 6.57
C ASP A 88 -12.24 2.70 5.18
N THR A 89 -13.31 1.96 4.95
CA THR A 89 -13.50 1.16 3.73
C THR A 89 -13.61 2.03 2.48
N ALA A 90 -14.11 3.26 2.60
CA ALA A 90 -14.09 4.26 1.53
C ALA A 90 -12.67 4.79 1.22
N SER A 91 -11.72 4.54 2.13
CA SER A 91 -10.32 4.96 2.06
C SER A 91 -9.37 3.79 1.80
N LEU A 92 -9.85 2.62 1.38
CA LEU A 92 -8.97 1.50 1.03
C LEU A 92 -8.11 1.86 -0.19
N HIS A 93 -6.81 1.71 -0.06
CA HIS A 93 -5.84 2.06 -1.10
C HIS A 93 -4.56 1.25 -0.98
N LEU A 94 -3.83 1.14 -2.09
CA LEU A 94 -2.44 0.74 -2.09
C LEU A 94 -1.55 1.99 -2.12
N THR A 95 -0.60 2.08 -1.19
CA THR A 95 0.40 3.16 -1.22
C THR A 95 1.54 2.81 -2.17
N LEU A 96 1.80 3.65 -3.17
CA LEU A 96 2.95 3.50 -4.07
C LEU A 96 4.19 4.18 -3.48
N GLY A 97 4.02 5.31 -2.80
CA GLY A 97 5.08 5.93 -2.02
C GLY A 97 4.95 7.44 -1.89
N ARG A 98 5.77 8.00 -1.00
CA ARG A 98 5.87 9.45 -0.78
C ARG A 98 6.66 10.08 -1.91
N ILE A 99 6.30 11.28 -2.35
CA ILE A 99 7.04 12.08 -3.34
C ILE A 99 7.88 13.15 -2.64
N GLY A 100 7.33 13.79 -1.60
CA GLY A 100 8.01 14.82 -0.82
C GLY A 100 7.09 15.41 0.25
N LEU A 101 7.66 16.18 1.18
CA LEU A 101 6.87 17.01 2.10
C LEU A 101 6.27 18.18 1.32
N ALA A 102 5.10 18.65 1.72
CA ALA A 102 4.37 19.68 0.96
C ALA A 102 5.16 20.99 0.83
N HIS A 103 5.98 21.34 1.83
CA HIS A 103 6.82 22.54 1.79
C HIS A 103 8.11 22.37 0.97
N ASP A 104 8.50 21.14 0.62
CA ASP A 104 9.69 20.85 -0.18
C ASP A 104 9.38 20.72 -1.68
N VAL A 105 8.10 20.56 -2.03
CA VAL A 105 7.65 20.37 -3.42
C VAL A 105 7.06 21.66 -3.95
N SER A 106 7.74 22.29 -4.91
CA SER A 106 7.22 23.48 -5.57
C SER A 106 6.07 23.15 -6.52
N ALA A 107 5.16 24.11 -6.73
CA ALA A 107 4.07 23.97 -7.71
C ALA A 107 4.58 23.58 -9.11
N LYS A 108 5.68 24.20 -9.57
CA LYS A 108 6.30 23.88 -10.87
C LYS A 108 6.80 22.43 -10.98
N GLN A 109 7.32 21.87 -9.89
CA GLN A 109 7.71 20.45 -9.87
C GLN A 109 6.49 19.54 -9.91
N LEU A 110 5.40 19.94 -9.25
CA LEU A 110 4.15 19.20 -9.24
C LEU A 110 3.47 19.18 -10.61
N ASP A 111 3.35 20.34 -11.26
CA ASP A 111 2.80 20.47 -12.63
C ASP A 111 3.62 19.61 -13.61
N ARG A 112 4.94 19.72 -13.56
CA ARG A 112 5.84 18.91 -14.39
C ARG A 112 5.71 17.42 -14.11
N LEU A 113 5.54 17.01 -12.86
CA LEU A 113 5.32 15.61 -12.51
C LEU A 113 4.02 15.09 -13.15
N ILE A 114 2.94 15.87 -13.09
CA ILE A 114 1.65 15.52 -13.67
C ILE A 114 1.80 15.32 -15.18
N ASP A 115 2.36 16.29 -15.90
CA ASP A 115 2.58 16.21 -17.35
C ASP A 115 3.40 14.96 -17.75
N LEU A 116 4.44 14.65 -16.98
CA LEU A 116 5.31 13.49 -17.21
C LEU A 116 4.61 12.17 -16.89
N ALA A 117 3.73 12.15 -15.87
CA ALA A 117 2.99 10.96 -15.47
C ALA A 117 1.88 10.62 -16.47
N GLU A 118 1.25 11.62 -17.09
CA GLU A 118 0.24 11.46 -18.15
C GLU A 118 0.82 10.98 -19.48
N ASN A 119 2.14 11.16 -19.69
CA ASN A 119 2.78 10.77 -20.92
C ASN A 119 2.98 9.24 -21.01
N ASN A 120 2.10 8.57 -21.77
CA ASN A 120 2.15 7.12 -22.04
C ASN A 120 2.17 6.23 -20.77
N PRO A 121 1.20 6.36 -19.85
CA PRO A 121 1.14 5.50 -18.67
C PRO A 121 0.90 4.02 -19.07
N PRO A 122 1.30 3.07 -18.21
CA PRO A 122 0.98 1.65 -18.41
C PRO A 122 -0.53 1.41 -18.51
N SER A 123 -0.93 0.41 -19.30
CA SER A 123 -2.34 0.01 -19.38
C SER A 123 -2.90 -0.52 -18.05
N ALA A 124 -4.20 -0.33 -17.87
CA ALA A 124 -4.99 -0.90 -16.80
C ALA A 124 -4.85 -2.43 -16.78
N ALA A 125 -4.95 -3.00 -15.58
CA ALA A 125 -4.75 -4.42 -15.36
C ALA A 125 -5.61 -4.94 -14.20
N THR A 126 -5.60 -6.26 -14.01
CA THR A 126 -6.24 -6.90 -12.87
C THR A 126 -5.21 -7.40 -11.86
N ALA A 127 -5.63 -7.42 -10.60
CA ALA A 127 -4.92 -8.04 -9.50
C ALA A 127 -5.92 -8.67 -8.53
N HIS A 128 -5.41 -9.33 -7.50
CA HIS A 128 -6.22 -9.89 -6.43
C HIS A 128 -5.70 -9.37 -5.09
N ALA A 129 -6.61 -8.90 -4.24
CA ALA A 129 -6.37 -8.74 -2.81
C ALA A 129 -6.50 -10.11 -2.15
N ILE A 130 -5.42 -10.57 -1.54
CA ILE A 130 -5.32 -11.88 -0.93
C ILE A 130 -5.38 -11.71 0.60
N PRO A 131 -6.44 -12.22 1.25
CA PRO A 131 -6.52 -12.28 2.70
C PRO A 131 -5.69 -13.48 3.23
N MET A 132 -5.08 -13.44 4.41
CA MET A 132 -4.67 -12.30 5.20
C MET A 132 -3.23 -12.55 5.64
N ALA A 133 -2.42 -11.49 5.58
CA ALA A 133 -1.10 -11.43 6.18
C ALA A 133 -1.02 -10.15 7.04
N GLY A 134 0.07 -10.01 7.79
CA GLY A 134 0.37 -8.78 8.50
C GLY A 134 1.68 -8.15 8.06
N SER A 135 1.98 -7.05 8.73
CA SER A 135 3.29 -6.42 8.80
C SER A 135 3.56 -6.09 10.26
N ARG A 136 4.77 -5.57 10.56
CA ARG A 136 5.14 -5.20 11.93
C ARG A 136 4.10 -4.31 12.62
N GLY A 137 3.46 -3.37 11.91
CA GLY A 137 2.49 -2.45 12.53
C GLY A 137 1.12 -2.41 11.87
N ALA A 138 0.74 -3.42 11.08
CA ALA A 138 -0.55 -3.40 10.38
C ALA A 138 -1.01 -4.79 9.99
N ILE A 139 -2.33 -4.95 9.89
CA ILE A 139 -2.97 -6.04 9.16
C ILE A 139 -3.30 -5.56 7.74
N ARG A 140 -3.05 -6.40 6.74
CA ARG A 140 -3.10 -5.99 5.34
C ARG A 140 -3.50 -7.13 4.41
N TYR A 141 -4.08 -6.77 3.27
CA TYR A 141 -4.10 -7.64 2.12
C TYR A 141 -2.70 -7.72 1.50
N SER A 142 -2.29 -8.90 1.09
CA SER A 142 -1.23 -9.03 0.08
C SER A 142 -1.84 -8.87 -1.31
N LEU A 143 -1.03 -8.53 -2.31
CA LEU A 143 -1.50 -8.38 -3.69
C LEU A 143 -0.79 -9.34 -4.63
N ALA A 144 -1.48 -9.88 -5.63
CA ALA A 144 -0.86 -10.57 -6.77
C ALA A 144 -1.71 -10.46 -8.04
N PRO A 145 -1.12 -10.44 -9.25
CA PRO A 145 0.33 -10.35 -9.51
C PRO A 145 0.92 -8.98 -9.14
N TRP A 146 2.21 -8.91 -8.82
CA TRP A 146 2.90 -7.64 -8.55
C TRP A 146 3.22 -6.88 -9.84
N THR A 147 3.48 -7.59 -10.94
CA THR A 147 3.96 -7.00 -12.19
C THR A 147 3.18 -5.76 -12.64
N PRO A 148 1.84 -5.72 -12.64
CA PRO A 148 1.10 -4.52 -13.02
C PRO A 148 1.37 -3.32 -12.10
N VAL A 149 1.38 -3.53 -10.79
CA VAL A 149 1.66 -2.46 -9.81
C VAL A 149 3.10 -1.96 -9.95
N LEU A 150 4.07 -2.86 -10.16
CA LEU A 150 5.46 -2.49 -10.36
C LEU A 150 5.68 -1.66 -11.63
N ARG A 151 4.92 -1.94 -12.71
CA ARG A 151 4.96 -1.12 -13.93
C ARG A 151 4.45 0.30 -13.67
N VAL A 152 3.31 0.44 -12.99
CA VAL A 152 2.77 1.76 -12.59
C VAL A 152 3.77 2.50 -11.69
N HIS A 153 4.29 1.83 -10.67
CA HIS A 153 5.28 2.44 -9.77
C HIS A 153 6.56 2.87 -10.51
N HIS A 154 7.09 2.03 -11.41
CA HIS A 154 8.30 2.38 -12.18
C HIS A 154 8.08 3.58 -13.10
N HIS A 155 6.91 3.66 -13.75
CA HIS A 155 6.52 4.81 -14.55
C HIS A 155 6.52 6.09 -13.71
N LEU A 156 5.82 6.06 -12.57
CA LEU A 156 5.71 7.20 -11.65
C LEU A 156 7.06 7.57 -11.00
N HIS A 157 7.91 6.58 -10.71
CA HIS A 157 9.28 6.81 -10.22
C HIS A 157 10.12 7.55 -11.27
N SER A 158 10.04 7.14 -12.54
CA SER A 158 10.75 7.81 -13.64
C SER A 158 10.23 9.24 -13.88
N ALA A 159 8.91 9.44 -13.81
CA ALA A 159 8.28 10.76 -13.88
C ALA A 159 8.72 11.67 -12.72
N THR A 160 8.74 11.13 -11.49
CA THR A 160 9.20 11.84 -10.29
C THR A 160 10.66 12.29 -10.41
N ALA A 161 11.55 11.40 -10.85
CA ALA A 161 12.95 11.73 -11.10
C ALA A 161 13.11 12.79 -12.19
N SER A 162 12.36 12.67 -13.29
CA SER A 162 12.39 13.60 -14.42
C SER A 162 11.79 14.97 -14.11
N ALA A 163 10.97 15.07 -13.06
CA ALA A 163 10.48 16.33 -12.47
C ALA A 163 11.47 16.94 -11.46
N GLY A 164 12.62 16.30 -11.20
CA GLY A 164 13.64 16.79 -10.28
C GLY A 164 13.35 16.46 -8.81
N MET A 165 12.60 15.40 -8.54
CA MET A 165 12.27 14.92 -7.19
C MET A 165 12.80 13.50 -6.98
N THR A 166 13.15 13.14 -5.75
CA THR A 166 13.75 11.83 -5.42
C THR A 166 13.03 11.08 -4.32
N GLY A 167 11.90 11.60 -3.82
CA GLY A 167 11.24 11.02 -2.65
C GLY A 167 10.55 9.69 -2.91
N LEU A 168 10.13 9.40 -4.15
CA LEU A 168 9.52 8.12 -4.48
C LEU A 168 10.58 7.02 -4.51
N GLY A 169 10.43 6.04 -3.61
CA GLY A 169 11.39 4.96 -3.40
C GLY A 169 11.67 4.12 -4.66
N ARG A 170 12.62 3.18 -4.56
CA ARG A 170 12.97 2.30 -5.68
C ARG A 170 11.86 1.28 -5.93
N THR A 171 11.50 1.05 -7.19
CA THR A 171 10.48 0.06 -7.55
C THR A 171 10.81 -1.35 -7.04
N THR A 172 12.08 -1.73 -7.01
CA THR A 172 12.54 -3.05 -6.53
C THR A 172 12.22 -3.29 -5.04
N SER A 173 12.02 -2.22 -4.28
CA SER A 173 11.74 -2.25 -2.84
C SER A 173 10.24 -2.32 -2.53
N LEU A 174 9.37 -2.03 -3.50
CA LEU A 174 7.93 -2.02 -3.29
C LEU A 174 7.42 -3.42 -2.89
N ARG A 175 6.52 -3.45 -1.92
CA ARG A 175 5.73 -4.62 -1.51
C ARG A 175 4.25 -4.26 -1.66
N PRO A 176 3.61 -4.54 -2.80
CA PRO A 176 2.20 -4.22 -3.02
C PRO A 176 1.28 -4.78 -1.92
N HIS A 177 0.56 -3.90 -1.22
CA HIS A 177 -0.40 -4.28 -0.18
C HIS A 177 -1.46 -3.20 0.03
N ILE A 178 -2.58 -3.59 0.64
CA ILE A 178 -3.68 -2.69 1.02
C ILE A 178 -3.88 -2.83 2.53
N GLY A 179 -3.82 -1.73 3.28
CA GLY A 179 -4.03 -1.75 4.73
C GLY A 179 -5.48 -2.08 5.09
N ILE A 180 -5.67 -2.95 6.08
CA ILE A 180 -7.00 -3.29 6.65
C ILE A 180 -7.17 -2.57 7.99
N ALA A 181 -6.14 -2.63 8.83
CA ALA A 181 -6.12 -1.97 10.13
C ALA A 181 -4.68 -1.73 10.61
N TYR A 182 -4.47 -0.68 11.40
CA TYR A 182 -3.16 -0.30 11.95
C TYR A 182 -3.08 -0.60 13.44
N CYS A 183 -1.90 -1.04 13.88
CA CYS A 183 -1.66 -1.32 15.29
C CYS A 183 -1.31 0.00 16.00
N PRO A 184 -2.11 0.49 16.97
CA PRO A 184 -1.86 1.80 17.59
C PRO A 184 -0.83 1.78 18.72
N ARG A 185 -0.31 0.60 19.06
CA ARG A 185 0.60 0.40 20.20
C ARG A 185 1.51 -0.80 19.96
N GLU A 186 2.56 -0.92 20.75
CA GLU A 186 3.29 -2.17 20.84
C GLU A 186 2.43 -3.24 21.55
N GLN A 187 2.37 -4.44 20.99
CA GLN A 187 1.68 -5.57 21.61
C GLN A 187 2.23 -6.91 21.10
N PRO A 188 2.09 -8.02 21.86
CA PRO A 188 2.50 -9.34 21.37
C PRO A 188 1.81 -9.73 20.06
N ALA A 189 2.55 -10.30 19.11
CA ALA A 189 2.01 -10.70 17.82
C ALA A 189 1.18 -11.99 17.89
N GLY A 190 1.47 -12.89 18.84
CA GLY A 190 0.83 -14.20 18.96
C GLY A 190 -0.71 -14.17 18.98
N PRO A 191 -1.36 -13.39 19.87
CA PRO A 191 -2.82 -13.27 19.89
C PRO A 191 -3.40 -12.74 18.57
N VAL A 192 -2.72 -11.75 17.97
CA VAL A 192 -3.10 -11.17 16.67
C VAL A 192 -3.02 -12.25 15.58
N GLN A 193 -1.89 -12.92 15.45
CA GLN A 193 -1.65 -14.03 14.52
C GLN A 193 -2.73 -15.12 14.66
N ALA A 194 -3.07 -15.52 15.88
CA ALA A 194 -4.10 -16.52 16.14
C ALA A 194 -5.49 -16.08 15.66
N ALA A 195 -5.88 -14.83 15.88
CA ALA A 195 -7.17 -14.31 15.42
C ALA A 195 -7.22 -14.16 13.89
N VAL A 196 -6.09 -13.83 13.25
CA VAL A 196 -6.05 -13.60 11.81
C VAL A 196 -5.86 -14.87 10.99
N ALA A 197 -5.28 -15.93 11.54
CA ALA A 197 -5.00 -17.17 10.81
C ALA A 197 -6.23 -17.76 10.10
N PRO A 198 -7.44 -17.81 10.70
CA PRO A 198 -8.64 -18.32 10.02
C PRO A 198 -9.07 -17.46 8.82
N LEU A 199 -8.77 -16.16 8.83
CA LEU A 199 -9.10 -15.23 7.74
C LEU A 199 -8.28 -15.49 6.48
N GLY A 200 -7.14 -16.19 6.59
CA GLY A 200 -6.34 -16.63 5.45
C GLY A 200 -7.05 -17.59 4.50
N ASN A 201 -8.21 -18.15 4.90
CA ASN A 201 -9.03 -19.02 4.05
C ASN A 201 -10.10 -18.26 3.26
N LEU A 202 -10.24 -16.95 3.44
CA LEU A 202 -11.18 -16.14 2.67
C LEU A 202 -10.78 -16.13 1.19
N PRO A 203 -11.75 -16.03 0.26
CA PRO A 203 -11.45 -15.94 -1.16
C PRO A 203 -10.72 -14.64 -1.48
N ALA A 204 -9.76 -14.70 -2.40
CA ALA A 204 -9.10 -13.49 -2.90
C ALA A 204 -10.11 -12.62 -3.65
N VAL A 205 -10.06 -11.31 -3.41
CA VAL A 205 -10.96 -10.34 -4.04
C VAL A 205 -10.34 -9.83 -5.34
N PRO A 206 -11.00 -9.97 -6.51
CA PRO A 206 -10.51 -9.40 -7.75
C PRO A 206 -10.54 -7.87 -7.68
N LEU A 207 -9.47 -7.26 -8.17
CA LEU A 207 -9.27 -5.82 -8.19
C LEU A 207 -8.92 -5.36 -9.60
N ARG A 208 -9.37 -4.15 -9.92
CA ARG A 208 -8.93 -3.42 -11.12
C ARG A 208 -7.91 -2.36 -10.72
N ILE A 209 -6.75 -2.39 -11.37
CA ILE A 209 -5.75 -1.33 -11.31
C ILE A 209 -5.97 -0.49 -12.57
N ASP A 210 -6.77 0.56 -12.45
CA ASP A 210 -7.19 1.43 -13.56
C ASP A 210 -6.86 2.91 -13.36
N ARG A 211 -6.34 3.29 -12.20
CA ARG A 211 -5.86 4.65 -11.94
C ARG A 211 -4.80 4.68 -10.85
N ALA A 212 -3.96 5.70 -10.88
CA ALA A 212 -3.19 6.16 -9.74
C ALA A 212 -3.69 7.54 -9.33
N ALA A 213 -3.56 7.89 -8.06
CA ALA A 213 -3.95 9.20 -7.54
C ALA A 213 -2.74 9.85 -6.85
N LEU A 214 -2.44 11.08 -7.26
CA LEU A 214 -1.54 11.98 -6.56
C LEU A 214 -2.37 12.67 -5.50
N VAL A 215 -1.95 12.55 -4.24
CA VAL A 215 -2.72 13.05 -3.11
C VAL A 215 -1.85 13.87 -2.18
N LEU A 216 -2.44 14.86 -1.52
CA LEU A 216 -1.86 15.55 -0.39
C LEU A 216 -2.33 14.84 0.89
N GLN A 217 -1.46 14.00 1.45
CA GLN A 217 -1.78 13.19 2.62
C GLN A 217 -1.44 13.91 3.93
N ARG A 218 -2.28 13.66 4.93
CA ARG A 218 -2.11 14.05 6.34
C ARG A 218 -2.48 12.89 7.26
N ARG A 219 -2.05 12.98 8.51
CA ARG A 219 -2.48 12.08 9.58
C ARG A 219 -3.56 12.75 10.42
N GLU A 220 -4.53 11.94 10.84
CA GLU A 220 -5.46 12.20 11.92
C GLU A 220 -5.29 11.10 12.96
N THR A 221 -5.93 11.24 14.11
CA THR A 221 -5.98 10.19 15.14
C THR A 221 -6.45 8.86 14.54
N GLY A 222 -5.55 7.87 14.50
CA GLY A 222 -5.84 6.53 13.99
C GLY A 222 -6.08 6.44 12.47
N ALA A 223 -5.81 7.49 11.69
CA ALA A 223 -6.12 7.47 10.26
C ALA A 223 -5.17 8.29 9.38
N TYR A 224 -5.04 7.86 8.13
CA TYR A 224 -4.57 8.71 7.04
C TYR A 224 -5.77 9.36 6.36
N ARG A 225 -5.69 10.66 6.10
CA ARG A 225 -6.61 11.41 5.24
C ARG A 225 -5.85 12.06 4.13
N TRP A 226 -6.54 12.36 3.03
CA TRP A 226 -5.92 13.07 1.93
C TRP A 226 -6.94 13.82 1.10
N GLU A 227 -6.42 14.77 0.35
CA GLU A 227 -7.11 15.41 -0.76
C GLU A 227 -6.47 14.93 -2.05
N THR A 228 -7.30 14.57 -3.04
CA THR A 228 -6.81 14.20 -4.36
C THR A 228 -6.39 15.47 -5.09
N VAL A 229 -5.12 15.52 -5.50
CA VAL A 229 -4.54 16.61 -6.27
C VAL A 229 -4.71 16.34 -7.76
N HIS A 230 -4.49 15.10 -8.17
CA HIS A 230 -4.60 14.68 -9.55
C HIS A 230 -4.90 13.18 -9.64
N GLU A 231 -5.79 12.80 -10.54
CA GLU A 231 -6.03 11.40 -10.90
C GLU A 231 -5.39 11.11 -12.25
N LEU A 232 -4.63 10.02 -12.31
CA LEU A 232 -4.03 9.48 -13.52
C LEU A 232 -4.78 8.22 -13.93
N PRO A 233 -5.74 8.28 -14.87
CA PRO A 233 -6.35 7.10 -15.45
C PRO A 233 -5.33 6.26 -16.22
N LEU A 234 -5.42 4.94 -16.09
CA LEU A 234 -4.62 4.00 -16.88
C LEU A 234 -5.45 3.56 -18.09
N PRO A 235 -4.91 3.63 -19.32
CA PRO A 235 -5.66 3.29 -20.52
C PRO A 235 -6.03 1.80 -20.51
N ASN A 236 -7.17 1.43 -21.09
CA ASN A 236 -7.45 0.02 -21.29
C ASN A 236 -6.36 -0.61 -22.20
N PRO A 237 -6.00 -1.89 -21.96
CA PRO A 237 -5.04 -2.60 -22.79
C PRO A 237 -5.52 -2.77 -24.23
#